data_AF-A0A4R0X0W3-F1
#
_entry.id   AF-A0A4R0X0W3-F1
#
_cell.length_a   1.000
_cell.length_b   1.000
_cell.length_c   1.000
_cell.angle_alpha   90.00
_cell.angle_beta   90.00
_cell.angle_gamma   90.00
#
_symmetry.space_group_name_H-M   'P 1'
#
loop_
_entity.id
_entity.type
_entity.pdbx_description
1 polymer ?
#
loop_
_entity_poly.entity_id
_entity_poly.type
_entity_poly.pdbx_seq_one_letter_code
_entity_poly.pdbx_strand_id
1 'polypeptide(L)'
;MANPIAQSNAPHPGSGRPLPLTRDQLIALMPGATMLRTNTAGALREWVNVPNGTLTVYWGGGGFAQSHSASGKWSVTNDGRFCLQIDWEDKPENWCRFLESTSKKGTYQPIPDIADDKWTPPTDQTDWRPLTIRH
;
A
#
# COMPACT_ATOMS: atom_id res chain seq x y z
N MET A 1 -11.21 30.79 36.60
CA MET A 1 -11.95 30.33 35.41
C MET A 1 -11.12 30.63 34.19
N ALA A 2 -10.47 29.63 33.59
CA ALA A 2 -9.88 29.74 32.25
C ALA A 2 -9.71 28.31 31.69
N ASN A 3 -10.44 28.02 30.61
CA ASN A 3 -10.38 26.77 29.85
C ASN A 3 -9.05 26.67 29.07
N PRO A 4 -8.41 25.50 28.99
CA PRO A 4 -7.53 25.19 27.88
C PRO A 4 -8.34 24.59 26.73
N ILE A 5 -8.44 25.32 25.62
CA ILE A 5 -8.92 24.83 24.32
C ILE A 5 -7.69 24.51 23.46
N ALA A 6 -7.84 23.47 22.63
CA ALA A 6 -6.95 23.01 21.56
C ALA A 6 -5.87 21.99 21.98
N GLN A 7 -6.34 20.76 22.25
CA GLN A 7 -5.55 19.57 21.89
C GLN A 7 -5.50 19.51 20.37
N SER A 8 -4.42 20.04 19.80
CA SER A 8 -4.02 19.75 18.44
C SER A 8 -3.86 18.24 18.31
N ASN A 9 -4.73 17.62 17.53
CA ASN A 9 -4.61 16.25 17.04
C ASN A 9 -3.40 16.17 16.07
N ALA A 10 -2.19 16.32 16.61
CA ALA A 10 -0.96 15.96 15.91
C ALA A 10 -0.75 14.46 16.13
N PRO A 11 -0.58 13.64 15.07
CA PRO A 11 -0.08 12.29 15.23
C PRO A 11 1.24 12.33 16.01
N HIS A 12 1.31 11.58 17.11
CA HIS A 12 2.36 11.65 18.11
C HIS A 12 3.78 11.59 17.49
N PRO A 13 4.68 12.56 17.79
CA PRO A 13 6.10 12.45 17.49
C PRO A 13 6.76 11.67 18.62
N GLY A 14 6.61 10.35 18.62
CA GLY A 14 7.11 9.55 19.73
C GLY A 14 7.12 8.08 19.44
N SER A 15 7.91 7.67 18.45
CA SER A 15 8.53 6.34 18.29
C SER A 15 9.20 6.31 16.92
N GLY A 16 10.35 5.64 16.78
CA GLY A 16 11.20 5.64 15.58
C GLY A 16 10.61 4.98 14.32
N ARG A 17 9.28 5.01 14.17
CA ARG A 17 8.56 4.49 13.01
C ARG A 17 8.34 5.61 11.98
N PRO A 18 8.55 5.33 10.68
CA PRO A 18 8.27 6.30 9.62
C PRO A 18 6.79 6.68 9.61
N LEU A 19 6.48 7.97 9.51
CA LEU A 19 5.10 8.44 9.39
C LEU A 19 4.44 7.85 8.13
N PRO A 20 3.15 7.47 8.20
CA PRO A 20 2.43 7.05 7.00
C PRO A 20 2.36 8.17 5.97
N LEU A 21 2.41 7.80 4.70
CA LEU A 21 2.25 8.71 3.59
C LEU A 21 0.90 9.42 3.69
N THR A 22 0.92 10.73 3.48
CA THR A 22 -0.30 11.52 3.41
C THR A 22 -1.01 11.29 2.08
N ARG A 23 -2.30 11.65 2.03
CA ARG A 23 -3.10 11.61 0.81
C ARG A 23 -2.41 12.30 -0.37
N ASP A 24 -1.92 13.52 -0.18
CA ASP A 24 -1.25 14.29 -1.23
C ASP A 24 0.02 13.60 -1.74
N GLN A 25 0.79 12.99 -0.84
CA GLN A 25 1.98 12.21 -1.23
C GLN A 25 1.58 10.99 -2.07
N LEU A 26 0.55 10.25 -1.67
CA LEU A 26 0.06 9.11 -2.43
C LEU A 26 -0.48 9.54 -3.79
N ILE A 27 -1.30 10.59 -3.86
CA ILE A 27 -1.87 11.06 -5.14
C ILE A 27 -0.78 11.59 -6.07
N ALA A 28 0.32 12.15 -5.55
CA ALA A 28 1.46 12.54 -6.36
C ALA A 28 2.35 11.35 -6.80
N LEU A 29 2.45 10.32 -5.95
CA LEU A 29 3.34 9.17 -6.16
C LEU A 29 2.69 8.02 -6.93
N MET A 30 1.39 7.78 -6.79
CA MET A 30 0.74 6.61 -7.40
C MET A 30 0.57 6.71 -8.93
N PRO A 31 0.16 7.84 -9.53
CA PRO A 31 -0.08 7.93 -10.96
C PRO A 31 1.16 7.61 -11.79
N GLY A 32 1.05 6.64 -12.69
CA GLY A 32 2.15 6.18 -13.55
C GLY A 32 3.19 5.31 -12.82
N ALA A 33 3.03 5.06 -11.53
CA ALA A 33 3.98 4.24 -10.79
C ALA A 33 3.77 2.75 -11.02
N THR A 34 4.89 2.05 -11.13
CA THR A 34 4.95 0.58 -11.18
C THR A 34 5.10 0.05 -9.76
N MET A 35 4.12 -0.72 -9.33
CA MET A 35 4.02 -1.34 -8.02
C MET A 35 4.48 -2.80 -8.14
N LEU A 36 5.45 -3.21 -7.33
CA LEU A 36 5.98 -4.56 -7.27
C LEU A 36 5.76 -5.14 -5.88
N ARG A 37 5.29 -6.38 -5.80
CA ARG A 37 4.99 -7.05 -4.54
C ARG A 37 5.28 -8.54 -4.64
N THR A 38 6.01 -9.09 -3.69
CA THR A 38 6.18 -10.54 -3.61
C THR A 38 5.12 -11.13 -2.70
N ASN A 39 4.46 -12.20 -3.14
CA ASN A 39 3.50 -12.94 -2.30
C ASN A 39 4.23 -13.89 -1.33
N THR A 40 3.47 -14.55 -0.47
CA THR A 40 4.02 -15.52 0.51
C THR A 40 4.67 -16.74 -0.13
N ALA A 41 4.25 -17.11 -1.35
CA ALA A 41 4.82 -18.20 -2.14
C ALA A 41 6.06 -17.81 -2.96
N GLY A 42 6.51 -16.55 -2.90
CA GLY A 42 7.67 -16.06 -3.66
C GLY A 42 7.37 -15.59 -5.08
N ALA A 43 6.11 -15.63 -5.54
CA ALA A 43 5.70 -15.09 -6.82
C ALA A 43 5.68 -13.56 -6.79
N LEU A 44 6.18 -12.92 -7.85
CA LEU A 44 6.21 -11.47 -7.99
C LEU A 44 4.93 -10.99 -8.68
N ARG A 45 4.22 -10.09 -8.03
CA ARG A 45 3.13 -9.29 -8.59
C ARG A 45 3.70 -7.96 -9.02
N GLU A 46 3.45 -7.57 -10.26
CA GLU A 46 3.79 -6.25 -10.77
C GLU A 46 2.52 -5.61 -11.35
N TRP A 47 2.25 -4.35 -11.04
CA TRP A 47 1.13 -3.63 -11.66
C TRP A 47 1.45 -2.16 -11.84
N VAL A 48 0.79 -1.53 -12.80
CA VAL A 48 0.94 -0.10 -13.05
C VAL A 48 -0.34 0.63 -12.66
N ASN A 49 -0.19 1.66 -11.82
CA ASN A 49 -1.30 2.52 -11.42
C ASN A 49 -1.51 3.59 -12.50
N VAL A 50 -2.55 3.44 -13.31
CA VAL A 50 -2.90 4.42 -14.35
C VAL A 50 -3.47 5.67 -13.68
N PRO A 51 -3.11 6.90 -14.11
CA PRO A 51 -3.63 8.15 -13.53
C PRO A 51 -5.15 8.28 -13.51
N ASN A 52 -5.86 7.51 -14.35
CA ASN A 52 -7.31 7.44 -14.40
C ASN A 52 -7.94 6.65 -13.21
N GLY A 53 -7.12 6.16 -12.27
CA GLY A 53 -7.59 5.34 -11.15
C GLY A 53 -7.82 3.86 -11.51
N THR A 54 -7.39 3.44 -12.70
CA THR A 54 -7.38 2.03 -13.11
C THR A 54 -5.97 1.45 -12.95
N LEU A 55 -5.85 0.14 -12.88
CA LEU A 55 -4.57 -0.54 -12.90
C LEU A 55 -4.67 -1.86 -13.62
N THR A 56 -3.53 -2.36 -14.08
CA THR A 56 -3.42 -3.70 -14.66
C THR A 56 -2.34 -4.44 -13.90
N VAL A 57 -2.75 -5.51 -13.20
CA VAL A 57 -1.86 -6.40 -12.48
C VAL A 57 -1.39 -7.50 -13.40
N TYR A 58 -0.09 -7.74 -13.35
CA TYR A 58 0.61 -8.83 -13.98
C TYR A 58 1.21 -9.72 -12.90
N TRP A 59 0.94 -11.02 -13.01
CA TRP A 59 1.49 -12.04 -12.13
C TRP A 59 2.68 -12.70 -12.82
N GLY A 60 3.86 -12.68 -12.20
CA GLY A 60 5.09 -13.25 -12.75
C GLY A 60 5.95 -13.94 -11.70
N GLY A 61 6.13 -15.26 -11.82
CA GLY A 61 7.18 -15.99 -11.09
C GLY A 61 6.74 -17.40 -10.68
N GLY A 62 7.43 -18.48 -11.03
CA GLY A 62 8.70 -18.61 -11.76
C GLY A 62 8.76 -19.96 -12.48
N GLY A 63 9.49 -19.98 -13.60
CA GLY A 63 9.62 -21.17 -14.45
C GLY A 63 8.38 -21.44 -15.31
N PHE A 64 8.48 -21.14 -16.61
CA PHE A 64 7.65 -21.68 -17.71
C PHE A 64 6.11 -21.53 -17.71
N ALA A 65 5.42 -21.02 -16.69
CA ALA A 65 3.95 -21.11 -16.66
C ALA A 65 3.21 -19.78 -16.35
N GLN A 66 2.47 -19.31 -17.35
CA GLN A 66 1.27 -18.46 -17.31
C GLN A 66 1.38 -17.08 -16.64
N SER A 67 1.60 -16.06 -17.47
CA SER A 67 1.34 -14.67 -17.13
C SER A 67 -0.17 -14.45 -17.00
N HIS A 68 -0.67 -14.41 -15.77
CA HIS A 68 -2.05 -14.02 -15.49
C HIS A 68 -2.11 -12.51 -15.33
N SER A 69 -3.04 -11.86 -16.02
CA SER A 69 -3.28 -10.43 -15.93
C SER A 69 -4.69 -10.15 -15.47
N ALA A 70 -4.84 -9.26 -14.49
CA ALA A 70 -6.15 -8.81 -14.01
C ALA A 70 -6.24 -7.28 -14.06
N SER A 71 -7.39 -6.78 -14.49
CA SER A 71 -7.71 -5.36 -14.38
C SER A 71 -8.20 -5.05 -12.97
N GLY A 72 -7.87 -3.86 -12.48
CA GLY A 72 -8.32 -3.38 -11.21
C GLY A 72 -8.51 -1.86 -11.19
N LYS A 73 -8.82 -1.36 -10.01
CA LYS A 73 -8.95 0.06 -9.69
C LYS A 73 -8.15 0.38 -8.44
N TRP A 74 -7.57 1.56 -8.41
CA TRP A 74 -6.93 2.09 -7.23
C TRP A 74 -7.49 3.46 -6.92
N SER A 75 -7.54 3.79 -5.64
CA SER A 75 -7.97 5.10 -5.18
C SER A 75 -7.30 5.43 -3.86
N VAL A 76 -7.14 6.71 -3.56
CA VAL A 76 -6.64 7.15 -2.25
C VAL A 76 -7.80 7.78 -1.49
N THR A 77 -8.08 7.29 -0.29
CA THR A 77 -9.13 7.86 0.57
C THR A 77 -8.73 9.23 1.08
N ASN A 78 -9.72 10.01 1.57
CA ASN A 78 -9.43 11.34 2.10
C ASN A 78 -8.50 11.29 3.32
N ASP A 79 -8.54 10.20 4.10
CA ASP A 79 -7.68 9.99 5.25
C ASP A 79 -6.23 9.66 4.88
N GLY A 80 -5.93 9.36 3.61
CA GLY A 80 -4.58 8.94 3.16
C GLY A 80 -4.37 7.43 3.09
N ARG A 81 -5.44 6.64 2.94
CA ARG A 81 -5.33 5.18 2.73
C ARG A 81 -5.30 4.88 1.25
N PHE A 82 -4.35 4.04 0.84
CA PHE A 82 -4.32 3.48 -0.50
C PHE A 82 -5.29 2.29 -0.55
N CYS A 83 -6.34 2.44 -1.35
CA CYS A 83 -7.30 1.39 -1.66
C CYS A 83 -6.95 0.75 -3.00
N LEU A 84 -6.85 -0.57 -2.99
CA LEU A 84 -6.61 -1.39 -4.16
C LEU A 84 -7.79 -2.35 -4.32
N GLN A 85 -8.37 -2.36 -5.51
CA GLN A 85 -9.36 -3.33 -5.93
C GLN A 85 -8.85 -4.02 -7.20
N ILE A 86 -8.76 -5.34 -7.18
CA ILE A 86 -8.37 -6.14 -8.34
C ILE A 86 -9.46 -7.18 -8.56
N ASP A 87 -10.03 -7.20 -9.75
CA ASP A 87 -11.06 -8.17 -10.11
C ASP A 87 -10.36 -9.39 -10.74
N TRP A 88 -9.96 -10.34 -9.89
CA TRP A 88 -9.49 -11.66 -10.35
C TRP A 88 -10.67 -12.55 -10.74
N GLU A 89 -10.45 -13.50 -11.65
CA GLU A 89 -11.49 -14.44 -12.10
C GLU A 89 -12.05 -15.30 -10.95
N ASP A 90 -11.19 -15.75 -10.03
CA ASP A 90 -11.63 -16.56 -8.88
C ASP A 90 -12.21 -15.73 -7.74
N LYS A 91 -11.54 -14.64 -7.36
CA LYS A 91 -11.92 -13.83 -6.19
C LYS A 91 -11.44 -12.38 -6.30
N PRO A 92 -12.35 -11.39 -6.23
CA PRO A 92 -11.93 -10.00 -6.19
C PRO A 92 -11.10 -9.73 -4.92
N GLU A 93 -9.96 -9.07 -5.10
CA GLU A 93 -9.10 -8.58 -4.03
C GLU A 93 -9.46 -7.13 -3.77
N ASN A 94 -9.86 -6.79 -2.55
CA ASN A 94 -10.15 -5.40 -2.16
C ASN A 94 -9.58 -5.14 -0.77
N TRP A 95 -8.70 -4.15 -0.66
CA TRP A 95 -8.15 -3.71 0.61
C TRP A 95 -7.80 -2.22 0.59
N CYS A 96 -7.90 -1.56 1.75
CA CYS A 96 -7.52 -0.17 1.96
C CYS A 96 -6.58 -0.08 3.15
N ARG A 97 -5.35 0.42 2.93
CA ARG A 97 -4.30 0.48 3.97
C ARG A 97 -3.49 1.76 3.88
N PHE A 98 -2.92 2.18 5.00
CA PHE A 98 -1.89 3.21 4.99
C PHE A 98 -0.56 2.61 4.54
N LEU A 99 0.25 3.42 3.88
CA LEU A 99 1.58 3.03 3.41
C LEU A 99 2.62 3.85 4.15
N GLU A 100 3.56 3.19 4.80
CA GLU A 100 4.72 3.84 5.41
C GLU A 100 5.95 3.63 4.53
N SER A 101 6.75 4.68 4.33
CA SER A 101 8.06 4.52 3.68
C SER A 101 8.97 3.69 4.58
N THR A 102 9.62 2.67 4.04
CA THR A 102 10.62 1.89 4.79
C THR A 102 12.01 2.50 4.68
N SER A 103 12.99 1.98 5.42
CA SER A 103 14.40 2.37 5.29
C SER A 103 14.96 2.15 3.88
N LYS A 104 14.31 1.32 3.05
CA LYS A 104 14.68 1.09 1.67
C LYS A 104 13.91 2.04 0.76
N LYS A 105 14.65 2.87 0.02
CA LYS A 105 14.08 3.86 -0.91
C LYS A 105 13.17 3.17 -1.94
N GLY A 106 11.97 3.69 -2.12
CA GLY A 106 10.97 3.14 -3.02
C GLY A 106 10.25 1.91 -2.49
N THR A 107 10.51 1.46 -1.25
CA THR A 107 9.77 0.36 -0.63
C THR A 107 8.87 0.91 0.48
N TYR A 108 7.61 0.50 0.44
CA TYR A 108 6.54 0.97 1.30
C TYR A 108 5.83 -0.20 1.97
N GLN A 109 5.60 -0.08 3.27
CA GLN A 109 5.00 -1.11 4.10
C GLN A 109 3.52 -0.79 4.33
N PRO A 110 2.59 -1.67 3.95
CA PRO A 110 1.19 -1.56 4.37
C PRO A 110 1.07 -1.71 5.88
N ILE A 111 0.27 -0.83 6.49
CA ILE A 111 0.00 -0.85 7.93
C ILE A 111 -1.51 -0.80 8.19
N PRO A 112 -1.97 -1.40 9.31
CA PRO A 112 -3.36 -1.30 9.73
C PRO A 112 -3.69 0.13 10.16
N ASP A 113 -4.97 0.44 10.31
CA ASP A 113 -5.43 1.75 10.78
C ASP A 113 -4.88 2.08 12.19
N ILE A 114 -4.64 1.06 13.02
CA ILE A 114 -4.03 1.16 14.35
C ILE A 114 -2.81 0.26 14.36
N ALA A 115 -1.63 0.85 14.18
CA ALA A 115 -0.36 0.15 14.18
C ALA A 115 0.49 0.65 15.36
N ASP A 116 0.41 -0.05 16.49
CA ASP A 116 1.27 0.25 17.65
C ASP A 116 2.73 -0.07 17.34
N ASP A 117 3.67 0.41 18.17
CA ASP A 117 5.12 0.17 18.01
C ASP A 117 5.52 -1.30 18.06
N LYS A 118 4.64 -2.16 18.57
CA LYS A 118 4.84 -3.60 18.66
C LYS A 118 4.22 -4.36 17.49
N TRP A 119 3.48 -3.68 16.61
CA TRP A 119 2.84 -4.32 15.48
C TRP A 119 3.88 -4.69 14.44
N THR A 120 3.92 -5.98 14.10
CA THR A 120 4.73 -6.50 13.01
C THR A 120 3.83 -6.98 11.88
N PRO A 121 4.20 -6.75 10.61
CA PRO A 121 3.42 -7.23 9.49
C PRO A 121 3.38 -8.76 9.49
N PRO A 122 2.17 -9.36 9.37
CA PRO A 122 2.04 -10.80 9.21
C PRO A 122 2.84 -11.29 8.00
N THR A 123 3.64 -12.34 8.18
CA THR A 123 4.48 -12.89 7.11
C THR A 123 3.73 -13.93 6.26
N ASP A 124 2.64 -14.46 6.79
CA ASP A 124 1.74 -15.46 6.20
C ASP A 124 0.70 -14.86 5.25
N GLN A 125 0.51 -13.54 5.27
CA GLN A 125 -0.46 -12.84 4.45
C GLN A 125 0.22 -11.97 3.40
N THR A 126 -0.15 -12.19 2.14
CA THR A 126 0.39 -11.40 1.02
C THR A 126 0.04 -9.92 1.19
N ASP A 127 -1.15 -9.60 1.69
CA ASP A 127 -1.68 -8.23 1.85
C ASP A 127 -0.90 -7.32 2.80
N TRP A 128 0.03 -7.88 3.58
CA TRP A 128 0.92 -7.14 4.47
C TRP A 128 2.37 -7.15 4.01
N ARG A 129 2.68 -7.78 2.88
CA ARG A 129 4.04 -7.73 2.31
C ARG A 129 4.35 -6.32 1.79
N PRO A 130 5.61 -5.86 1.96
CA PRO A 130 6.04 -4.57 1.46
C PRO A 130 5.89 -4.48 -0.06
N LEU A 131 5.57 -3.28 -0.51
CA LEU A 131 5.36 -2.91 -1.89
C LEU A 131 6.56 -2.09 -2.33
N THR A 132 7.08 -2.34 -3.52
CA THR A 132 8.11 -1.48 -4.12
C THR A 132 7.45 -0.65 -5.21
N ILE A 133 7.60 0.66 -5.11
CA ILE A 133 7.04 1.64 -6.05
C ILE A 133 8.21 2.19 -6.86
N ARG A 134 8.10 2.07 -8.18
CA ARG A 134 9.10 2.52 -9.16
C ARG A 134 8.44 3.52 -10.11
N HIS A 135 9.20 4.54 -10.47
CA HIS A 135 8.86 5.54 -11.49
C HIS A 135 9.84 5.44 -12.65
#